data_AF-A0A973R7U4-F1
#
_entry.id   AF-A0A973R7U4-F1
#
_cell.length_a   1.000
_cell.length_b   1.000
_cell.length_c   1.000
_cell.angle_alpha   90.00
_cell.angle_beta   90.00
_cell.angle_gamma   90.00
#
_symmetry.space_group_name_H-M   'P 1'
#
loop_
_entity.id
_entity.type
_entity.pdbx_description
1 polymer ?
#
loop_
_entity_poly.entity_id
_entity_poly.type
_entity_poly.pdbx_seq_one_letter_code
_entity_poly.pdbx_strand_id
1 'polypeptide(L)'
;MGLGQLAHGQGLKIDWAKMPTYNTVMAVAAGAGLLLVVYLGATLLRGRPFIPDGWALAFGVNGLILFLTGLHMTLTWPLAGQGFPFDNIVFGEPSLVFGVLMLAAAFFLWKKGASLSQDPDAAPHTARFSYLARLAAPMSVLIVGIGLGCFGIAAAGWKYTLFAAPPEEPISGHFADHPLLEATFISGLYVLVGAGAVLFPLALRSPRSALPTVVGVCWTLAGLAFLLFGALNYFTHIGLIVNTQ
;
A
#
# COMPACT_ATOMS: atom_id res chain seq x y z
N MET A 1 -10.01 3.35 44.72
CA MET A 1 -10.93 2.45 43.98
C MET A 1 -10.73 2.73 42.51
N GLY A 2 -9.92 1.90 41.84
CA GLY A 2 -9.54 2.09 40.43
C GLY A 2 -10.61 1.54 39.50
N LEU A 3 -10.77 2.20 38.35
CA LEU A 3 -11.67 1.90 37.22
C LEU A 3 -11.36 0.55 36.52
N GLY A 4 -10.79 -0.43 37.22
CA GLY A 4 -10.26 -1.68 36.65
C GLY A 4 -11.08 -2.93 36.92
N GLN A 5 -12.37 -2.84 37.30
CA GLN A 5 -13.12 -4.02 37.77
C GLN A 5 -14.53 -4.25 37.21
N LEU A 6 -14.89 -3.64 36.07
CA LEU A 6 -16.17 -3.94 35.42
C LEU A 6 -16.02 -4.05 33.89
N ALA A 7 -15.51 -5.19 33.40
CA ALA A 7 -15.76 -5.68 32.02
C ALA A 7 -15.14 -7.06 31.67
N HIS A 8 -14.71 -7.89 32.62
CA HIS A 8 -14.20 -9.25 32.34
C HIS A 8 -15.31 -10.30 32.11
N GLY A 9 -16.42 -9.93 31.47
CA GLY A 9 -17.60 -10.81 31.38
C GLY A 9 -18.49 -10.69 30.15
N GLN A 10 -18.22 -9.78 29.22
CA GLN A 10 -18.91 -9.71 27.93
C GLN A 10 -17.84 -9.49 26.86
N GLY A 11 -17.64 -10.47 25.99
CA GLY A 11 -16.71 -10.35 24.86
C GLY A 11 -17.01 -9.11 24.01
N LEU A 12 -16.00 -8.61 23.29
CA LEU A 12 -16.14 -7.42 22.46
C LEU A 12 -17.33 -7.57 21.50
N LYS A 13 -18.33 -6.68 21.62
CA LYS A 13 -19.46 -6.61 20.70
C LYS A 13 -19.33 -5.41 19.79
N ILE A 14 -19.34 -5.65 18.48
CA ILE A 14 -19.13 -4.63 17.46
C ILE A 14 -20.42 -4.39 16.67
N ASP A 15 -20.83 -3.12 16.57
CA ASP A 15 -21.87 -2.70 15.62
C ASP A 15 -21.27 -2.59 14.21
N TRP A 16 -21.24 -3.71 13.49
CA TRP A 16 -20.68 -3.80 12.14
C TRP A 16 -21.40 -2.91 11.11
N ALA A 17 -22.64 -2.49 11.38
CA ALA A 17 -23.33 -1.52 10.51
C ALA A 17 -22.68 -0.12 10.55
N LYS A 18 -21.87 0.16 11.58
CA LYS A 18 -21.14 1.43 11.78
C LYS A 18 -19.62 1.27 11.69
N MET A 19 -19.13 0.10 11.28
CA MET A 19 -17.70 -0.19 11.06
C MET A 19 -17.41 -0.83 9.69
N PRO A 20 -17.75 -0.17 8.57
CA PRO A 20 -17.33 -0.64 7.25
C PRO A 20 -15.80 -0.54 7.10
N THR A 21 -15.17 -1.66 6.72
CA THR A 21 -13.72 -1.77 6.51
C THR A 21 -13.39 -2.28 5.11
N TYR A 22 -12.42 -1.64 4.44
CA TYR A 22 -11.95 -2.03 3.10
C TYR A 22 -10.49 -2.50 3.06
N ASN A 23 -9.80 -2.47 4.20
CA ASN A 23 -8.37 -2.76 4.32
C ASN A 23 -7.97 -4.17 3.82
N THR A 24 -8.87 -5.14 3.79
CA THR A 24 -8.65 -6.46 3.16
C THR A 24 -8.30 -6.35 1.68
N VAL A 25 -9.23 -5.85 0.86
CA VAL A 25 -9.04 -5.69 -0.59
C VAL A 25 -8.01 -4.61 -0.91
N MET A 26 -7.92 -3.56 -0.09
CA MET A 26 -6.92 -2.51 -0.24
C MET A 26 -5.50 -3.06 -0.04
N ALA A 27 -5.25 -3.89 0.98
CA ALA A 27 -3.94 -4.49 1.20
C ALA A 27 -3.54 -5.39 0.02
N VAL A 28 -4.46 -6.20 -0.50
CA VAL A 28 -4.22 -7.03 -1.71
C VAL A 28 -3.86 -6.15 -2.92
N ALA A 29 -4.66 -5.12 -3.20
CA ALA A 29 -4.44 -4.24 -4.34
C ALA A 29 -3.17 -3.39 -4.21
N ALA A 30 -2.86 -2.89 -3.00
CA ALA A 30 -1.63 -2.16 -2.71
C ALA A 30 -0.41 -3.07 -2.86
N GLY A 31 -0.47 -4.29 -2.33
CA GLY A 31 0.58 -5.28 -2.46
C GLY A 31 0.87 -5.64 -3.92
N ALA A 32 -0.17 -5.99 -4.67
CA ALA A 32 -0.07 -6.25 -6.11
C ALA A 32 0.46 -5.02 -6.87
N GLY A 33 -0.02 -3.82 -6.54
CA GLY A 33 0.44 -2.57 -7.16
C GLY A 33 1.93 -2.31 -6.95
N LEU A 34 2.44 -2.47 -5.73
CA LEU A 34 3.88 -2.30 -5.43
C LEU A 34 4.72 -3.29 -6.24
N LEU A 35 4.30 -4.55 -6.30
CA LEU A 35 4.98 -5.60 -7.08
C LEU A 35 4.95 -5.28 -8.58
N LEU A 36 3.84 -4.76 -9.11
CA LEU A 36 3.73 -4.33 -10.50
C LEU A 36 4.69 -3.16 -10.80
N VAL A 37 4.77 -2.15 -9.91
CA VAL A 37 5.71 -1.03 -10.09
C VAL A 37 7.15 -1.53 -10.14
N VAL A 38 7.54 -2.42 -9.22
CA VAL A 38 8.89 -3.00 -9.21
C VAL A 38 9.15 -3.83 -10.46
N TYR A 39 8.19 -4.68 -10.86
CA TYR A 39 8.34 -5.54 -12.03
C TYR A 39 8.43 -4.73 -13.33
N LEU A 40 7.66 -3.64 -13.46
CA LEU A 40 7.75 -2.74 -14.60
C LEU A 40 9.11 -2.02 -14.61
N GLY A 41 9.54 -1.49 -13.46
CA GLY A 41 10.84 -0.83 -13.32
C GLY A 41 12.00 -1.76 -13.72
N ALA A 42 11.99 -3.00 -13.23
CA ALA A 42 12.98 -4.02 -13.59
C ALA A 42 12.95 -4.39 -15.07
N THR A 43 11.75 -4.49 -15.66
CA THR A 43 11.55 -4.77 -17.09
C THR A 43 12.16 -3.66 -17.95
N LEU A 44 11.89 -2.40 -17.60
CA LEU A 44 12.43 -1.23 -18.30
C LEU A 44 13.96 -1.10 -18.15
N LEU A 45 14.48 -1.28 -16.94
CA LEU A 45 15.93 -1.22 -16.66
C LEU A 45 16.71 -2.31 -17.40
N ARG A 46 16.13 -3.51 -17.52
CA ARG A 46 16.75 -4.66 -18.22
C ARG A 46 16.47 -4.67 -19.73
N GLY A 47 15.73 -3.68 -20.25
CA GLY A 47 15.36 -3.61 -21.67
C GLY A 47 14.52 -4.80 -22.15
N ARG A 48 13.76 -5.42 -21.24
CA ARG A 48 12.91 -6.56 -21.61
C ARG A 48 11.69 -6.09 -22.41
N PRO A 49 11.23 -6.89 -23.38
CA PRO A 49 9.98 -6.60 -24.07
C PRO A 49 8.81 -6.64 -23.09
N PHE A 50 7.80 -5.80 -23.33
CA PHE A 50 6.59 -5.75 -22.52
C PHE A 50 5.38 -5.37 -23.37
N ILE A 51 4.19 -5.80 -22.94
CA ILE A 51 2.92 -5.51 -23.59
C ILE A 51 2.22 -4.40 -22.80
N PRO A 52 2.23 -3.15 -23.29
CA PRO A 52 1.73 -2.01 -22.51
C PRO A 52 0.27 -2.14 -22.09
N ASP A 53 -0.57 -2.75 -22.93
CA ASP A 53 -1.99 -2.94 -22.65
C ASP A 53 -2.21 -3.83 -21.42
N GLY A 54 -1.41 -4.88 -21.26
CA GLY A 54 -1.47 -5.75 -20.08
C GLY A 54 -1.09 -5.01 -18.80
N TRP A 55 -0.10 -4.12 -18.88
CA TRP A 55 0.27 -3.25 -17.76
C TRP A 55 -0.79 -2.20 -17.47
N ALA A 56 -1.36 -1.57 -18.50
CA ALA A 56 -2.43 -0.60 -18.35
C ALA A 56 -3.64 -1.21 -17.66
N LEU A 57 -4.04 -2.44 -18.05
CA LEU A 57 -5.10 -3.17 -17.39
C LEU A 57 -4.77 -3.48 -15.92
N ALA A 58 -3.58 -3.99 -15.64
CA ALA A 58 -3.16 -4.34 -14.29
C ALA A 58 -3.09 -3.12 -13.35
N PHE A 59 -2.52 -2.00 -13.81
CA PHE A 59 -2.51 -0.75 -13.06
C PHE A 59 -3.91 -0.15 -12.92
N GLY A 60 -4.73 -0.24 -13.97
CA GLY A 60 -6.09 0.29 -13.98
C GLY A 60 -7.00 -0.39 -12.95
N VAL A 61 -6.98 -1.73 -12.90
CA VAL A 61 -7.81 -2.51 -11.96
C VAL A 61 -7.41 -2.23 -10.51
N ASN A 62 -6.13 -2.38 -10.17
CA ASN A 62 -5.64 -2.12 -8.81
C ASN A 62 -5.80 -0.64 -8.43
N GLY A 63 -5.51 0.26 -9.36
CA GLY A 63 -5.66 1.70 -9.16
C GLY A 63 -7.11 2.11 -8.90
N LEU A 64 -8.08 1.51 -9.60
CA LEU A 64 -9.49 1.80 -9.40
C LEU A 64 -9.99 1.30 -8.04
N ILE A 65 -9.59 0.10 -7.63
CA ILE A 65 -9.92 -0.44 -6.29
C ILE A 65 -9.42 0.53 -5.22
N LEU A 66 -8.12 0.85 -5.24
CA LEU A 66 -7.49 1.72 -4.25
C LEU A 66 -8.04 3.15 -4.28
N PHE A 67 -8.32 3.68 -5.47
CA PHE A 67 -8.92 5.00 -5.63
C PHE A 67 -10.31 5.06 -5.00
N LEU A 68 -11.21 4.13 -5.33
CA LEU A 68 -12.58 4.18 -4.84
C LEU A 68 -12.66 3.95 -3.33
N THR A 69 -11.96 2.94 -2.81
CA THR A 69 -11.98 2.64 -1.37
C THR A 69 -11.24 3.71 -0.58
N GLY A 70 -10.09 4.18 -1.08
CA GLY A 70 -9.32 5.26 -0.47
C GLY A 70 -10.11 6.58 -0.47
N LEU A 71 -10.72 6.96 -1.59
CA LEU A 71 -11.55 8.16 -1.69
C LEU A 71 -12.70 8.13 -0.70
N HIS A 72 -13.39 6.99 -0.60
CA HIS A 72 -14.47 6.83 0.35
C HIS A 72 -13.96 7.03 1.78
N MET A 73 -12.92 6.31 2.20
CA MET A 73 -12.33 6.46 3.53
C MET A 73 -11.83 7.88 3.83
N THR A 74 -11.24 8.57 2.86
CA THR A 74 -10.75 9.94 3.06
C THR A 74 -11.88 10.96 3.18
N LEU A 75 -12.97 10.81 2.42
CA LEU A 75 -14.08 11.77 2.42
C LEU A 75 -15.16 11.50 3.48
N THR A 76 -15.23 10.29 4.02
CA THR A 76 -16.21 9.92 5.06
C THR A 76 -15.52 9.73 6.40
N TRP A 77 -15.62 10.74 7.27
CA TRP A 77 -14.90 10.79 8.54
C TRP A 77 -15.83 10.87 9.75
N PRO A 78 -15.62 10.03 10.79
CA PRO A 78 -14.86 8.78 10.79
C PRO A 78 -15.69 7.63 10.18
N LEU A 79 -15.12 6.87 9.24
CA LEU A 79 -15.83 5.76 8.59
C LEU A 79 -16.07 4.60 9.57
N ALA A 80 -15.08 4.28 10.43
CA ALA A 80 -15.16 3.30 11.50
C ALA A 80 -15.16 3.98 12.88
N GLY A 81 -16.20 4.77 13.15
CA GLY A 81 -16.28 5.67 14.32
C GLY A 81 -16.30 5.02 15.70
N GLN A 82 -16.45 3.69 15.79
CA GLN A 82 -16.60 2.95 17.06
C GLN A 82 -15.28 2.40 17.64
N GLY A 83 -14.12 2.65 17.02
CA GLY A 83 -12.85 2.18 17.59
C GLY A 83 -11.59 2.56 16.82
N PHE A 84 -11.69 2.80 15.51
CA PHE A 84 -10.52 2.99 14.64
C PHE A 84 -10.65 4.21 13.71
N PRO A 85 -10.97 5.41 14.22
CA PRO A 85 -11.16 6.60 13.37
C PRO A 85 -9.90 6.99 12.59
N PHE A 86 -8.71 6.58 13.08
CA PHE A 86 -7.43 6.83 12.42
C PHE A 86 -7.20 5.97 11.17
N ASP A 87 -7.98 4.92 10.93
CA ASP A 87 -7.85 4.04 9.75
C ASP A 87 -8.02 4.80 8.44
N ASN A 88 -8.80 5.88 8.45
CA ASN A 88 -8.96 6.75 7.31
C ASN A 88 -7.62 7.42 6.91
N ILE A 89 -6.79 7.81 7.89
CA ILE A 89 -5.45 8.36 7.64
C ILE A 89 -4.47 7.24 7.31
N VAL A 90 -4.50 6.13 8.05
CA VAL A 90 -3.53 5.05 7.89
C VAL A 90 -3.71 4.35 6.54
N PHE A 91 -4.92 3.95 6.21
CA PHE A 91 -5.21 3.14 5.02
C PHE A 91 -5.83 3.96 3.88
N GLY A 92 -6.74 4.89 4.21
CA GLY A 92 -7.49 5.67 3.22
C GLY A 92 -6.60 6.58 2.37
N GLU A 93 -5.90 7.53 3.01
CA GLU A 93 -5.09 8.53 2.31
C GLU A 93 -3.96 7.93 1.46
N PRO A 94 -3.13 6.98 1.96
CA PRO A 94 -2.07 6.40 1.15
C PRO A 94 -2.62 5.59 -0.03
N SER A 95 -3.72 4.86 0.18
CA SER A 95 -4.36 4.10 -0.89
C SER A 95 -4.98 5.00 -1.95
N LEU A 96 -5.61 6.10 -1.56
CA LEU A 96 -6.12 7.08 -2.51
C LEU A 96 -5.00 7.62 -3.40
N VAL A 97 -3.88 8.08 -2.81
CA VAL A 97 -2.78 8.62 -3.59
C VAL A 97 -2.14 7.55 -4.47
N PHE A 98 -1.91 6.35 -3.93
CA PHE A 98 -1.33 5.27 -4.72
C PHE A 98 -2.25 4.85 -5.87
N GLY A 99 -3.56 4.77 -5.61
CA GLY A 99 -4.58 4.48 -6.62
C GLY A 99 -4.58 5.52 -7.75
N VAL A 100 -4.54 6.81 -7.43
CA VAL A 100 -4.44 7.89 -8.43
C VAL A 100 -3.18 7.75 -9.29
N LEU A 101 -2.02 7.49 -8.66
CA LEU A 101 -0.76 7.30 -9.39
C LEU A 101 -0.83 6.09 -10.34
N MET A 102 -1.42 4.98 -9.89
CA MET A 102 -1.62 3.80 -10.72
C MET A 102 -2.60 4.06 -11.87
N LEU A 103 -3.70 4.76 -11.64
CA LEU A 103 -4.64 5.16 -12.70
C LEU A 103 -3.98 6.08 -13.73
N ALA A 104 -3.14 7.02 -13.28
CA ALA A 104 -2.36 7.88 -14.18
C ALA A 104 -1.37 7.05 -15.02
N ALA A 105 -0.67 6.10 -14.41
CA ALA A 105 0.22 5.18 -15.12
C ALA A 105 -0.54 4.30 -16.13
N ALA A 106 -1.72 3.79 -15.75
CA ALA A 106 -2.59 2.99 -16.60
C ALA A 106 -3.04 3.79 -17.83
N PHE A 107 -3.54 5.01 -17.62
CA PHE A 107 -3.97 5.90 -18.69
C PHE A 107 -2.82 6.25 -19.63
N PHE A 108 -1.63 6.54 -19.09
CA PHE A 108 -0.45 6.83 -19.90
C PHE A 108 -0.02 5.62 -20.74
N LEU A 109 0.05 4.42 -20.15
CA LEU A 109 0.42 3.20 -20.86
C LEU A 109 -0.61 2.81 -21.92
N TRP A 110 -1.90 2.99 -21.66
CA TRP A 110 -2.95 2.79 -22.66
C TRP A 110 -2.79 3.74 -23.85
N LYS A 111 -2.53 5.04 -23.59
CA LYS A 111 -2.48 6.06 -24.65
C LYS A 111 -1.15 6.09 -25.42
N LYS A 112 -0.04 5.80 -24.75
CA LYS A 112 1.33 5.99 -25.26
C LYS A 112 2.19 4.72 -25.22
N GLY A 113 1.68 3.62 -24.67
CA GLY A 113 2.41 2.38 -24.53
C GLY A 113 2.84 1.75 -25.86
N ALA A 114 1.99 1.81 -26.90
CA ALA A 114 2.35 1.28 -28.21
C ALA A 114 3.66 1.91 -28.74
N SER A 115 3.80 3.23 -28.65
CA SER A 115 5.05 3.93 -29.01
C SER A 115 6.25 3.61 -28.11
N LEU A 116 6.02 3.04 -26.94
CA LEU A 116 7.08 2.60 -26.01
C LEU A 116 7.48 1.14 -26.22
N SER A 117 6.65 0.34 -26.90
CA SER A 117 6.88 -1.10 -27.11
C SER A 117 7.27 -1.43 -28.55
N GLN A 118 6.75 -0.66 -29.51
CA GLN A 118 7.06 -0.79 -30.93
C GLN A 118 8.30 0.02 -31.30
N ASP A 119 9.47 -0.50 -30.94
CA ASP A 119 10.68 -0.43 -31.78
C ASP A 119 11.82 -1.20 -31.10
N PRO A 120 12.26 -2.35 -31.67
CA PRO A 120 13.51 -2.99 -31.25
C PRO A 120 14.76 -2.15 -31.56
N ASP A 121 14.67 -1.23 -32.53
CA ASP A 121 15.82 -0.53 -33.12
C ASP A 121 15.82 1.00 -32.91
N ALA A 122 14.67 1.66 -32.66
CA ALA A 122 14.62 3.14 -32.63
C ALA A 122 15.16 3.83 -31.36
N ALA A 123 15.39 3.11 -30.25
CA ALA A 123 16.04 3.71 -29.10
C ALA A 123 16.65 2.65 -28.16
N PRO A 124 17.91 2.83 -27.71
CA PRO A 124 18.47 2.02 -26.63
C PRO A 124 17.52 2.03 -25.41
N HIS A 125 17.36 0.90 -24.73
CA HIS A 125 16.48 0.79 -23.53
C HIS A 125 16.78 1.86 -22.47
N THR A 126 18.03 2.33 -22.39
CA THR A 126 18.45 3.46 -21.54
C THR A 126 17.75 4.78 -21.89
N ALA A 127 17.50 5.05 -23.18
CA ALA A 127 16.78 6.25 -23.62
C ALA A 127 15.28 6.16 -23.26
N ARG A 128 14.66 4.97 -23.41
CA ARG A 128 13.28 4.71 -22.98
C ARG A 128 13.12 4.92 -21.48
N PHE A 129 14.00 4.33 -20.67
CA PHE A 129 14.01 4.54 -19.22
C PHE A 129 14.18 6.03 -18.89
N SER A 130 15.14 6.71 -19.52
CA SER A 130 15.40 8.14 -19.28
C SER A 130 14.21 9.03 -19.63
N TYR A 131 13.47 8.71 -20.68
CA TYR A 131 12.23 9.39 -21.03
C TYR A 131 11.17 9.23 -19.94
N LEU A 132 10.91 7.98 -19.52
CA LEU A 132 9.93 7.69 -18.47
C LEU A 132 10.34 8.26 -17.11
N ALA A 133 11.63 8.24 -16.78
CA ALA A 133 12.17 8.86 -15.56
C ALA A 133 11.92 10.37 -15.54
N ARG A 134 12.10 11.06 -16.67
CA ARG A 134 11.79 12.49 -16.80
C ARG A 134 10.29 12.77 -16.72
N LEU A 135 9.47 11.88 -17.27
CA LEU A 135 8.01 11.97 -17.16
C LEU A 135 7.53 11.79 -15.70
N ALA A 136 8.17 10.90 -14.95
CA ALA A 136 7.85 10.63 -13.55
C ALA A 136 8.44 11.66 -12.57
N ALA A 137 9.44 12.44 -12.99
CA ALA A 137 10.15 13.37 -12.11
C ALA A 137 9.24 14.40 -11.40
N PRO A 138 8.26 15.05 -12.04
CA PRO A 138 7.37 15.99 -11.36
C PRO A 138 6.51 15.32 -10.27
N MET A 139 6.06 14.09 -10.51
CA MET A 139 5.29 13.32 -9.53
C MET A 139 6.12 12.90 -8.33
N SER A 140 7.46 12.95 -8.42
CA SER A 140 8.34 12.55 -7.32
C SER A 140 8.18 13.43 -6.09
N VAL A 141 7.73 14.69 -6.23
CA VAL A 141 7.44 15.55 -5.08
C VAL A 141 6.31 14.96 -4.23
N LEU A 142 5.22 14.55 -4.87
CA LEU A 142 4.09 13.91 -4.19
C LEU A 142 4.50 12.55 -3.60
N ILE A 143 5.26 11.75 -4.36
CA ILE A 143 5.74 10.42 -3.91
C ILE A 143 6.62 10.57 -2.66
N VAL A 144 7.55 11.53 -2.64
CA VAL A 144 8.37 11.83 -1.45
C VAL A 144 7.49 12.29 -0.29
N GLY A 145 6.53 13.21 -0.53
CA GLY A 145 5.63 13.71 0.51
C GLY A 145 4.82 12.59 1.19
N ILE A 146 4.23 11.69 0.41
CA ILE A 146 3.54 10.51 0.94
C ILE A 146 4.51 9.52 1.59
N GLY A 147 5.73 9.38 1.07
CA GLY A 147 6.78 8.57 1.70
C GLY A 147 7.14 9.07 3.10
N LEU A 148 7.23 10.40 3.29
CA LEU A 148 7.41 11.01 4.60
C LEU A 148 6.17 10.78 5.50
N GLY A 149 4.97 10.85 4.93
CA GLY A 149 3.73 10.47 5.62
C GLY A 149 3.75 9.03 6.13
N CYS A 150 4.29 8.08 5.36
CA CYS A 150 4.45 6.70 5.79
C CYS A 150 5.35 6.56 7.03
N PHE A 151 6.43 7.34 7.13
CA PHE A 151 7.23 7.39 8.36
C PHE A 151 6.46 7.98 9.54
N GLY A 152 5.59 8.96 9.30
CA GLY A 152 4.67 9.49 10.31
C GLY A 152 3.69 8.43 10.82
N ILE A 153 3.08 7.65 9.91
CA ILE A 153 2.20 6.53 10.25
C ILE A 153 2.94 5.47 11.07
N ALA A 154 4.16 5.10 10.66
CA ALA A 154 4.98 4.13 11.40
C ALA A 154 5.34 4.64 12.81
N ALA A 155 5.73 5.90 12.93
CA ALA A 155 6.02 6.52 14.22
C ALA A 155 4.78 6.55 15.13
N ALA A 156 3.61 6.85 14.57
CA ALA A 156 2.34 6.79 15.30
C ALA A 156 2.01 5.36 15.74
N GLY A 157 2.21 4.37 14.86
CA GLY A 157 2.05 2.96 15.16
C GLY A 157 2.86 2.52 16.37
N TRP A 158 4.15 2.85 16.41
CA TRP A 158 4.99 2.54 17.57
C TRP A 158 4.63 3.35 18.81
N LYS A 159 4.37 4.66 18.66
CA LYS A 159 4.15 5.57 19.80
C LYS A 159 2.84 5.28 20.53
N TYR A 160 1.78 4.95 19.78
CA TYR A 160 0.43 4.74 20.30
C TYR A 160 0.00 3.28 20.24
N THR A 161 0.92 2.36 19.90
CA THR A 161 0.62 0.93 19.72
C THR A 161 -0.60 0.71 18.84
N LEU A 162 -0.71 1.48 17.76
CA LEU A 162 -1.76 1.28 16.77
C LEU A 162 -1.52 -0.08 16.11
N PHE A 163 -2.59 -0.72 15.62
CA PHE A 163 -2.55 -2.02 14.94
C PHE A 163 -2.45 -3.26 15.84
N ALA A 164 -2.65 -3.12 17.15
CA ALA A 164 -2.87 -4.27 18.02
C ALA A 164 -4.24 -4.90 17.70
N ALA A 165 -4.23 -6.17 17.34
CA ALA A 165 -5.41 -6.94 17.02
C ALA A 165 -6.20 -7.27 18.29
N PRO A 166 -7.55 -7.21 18.23
CA PRO A 166 -8.38 -7.76 19.29
C PRO A 166 -8.08 -9.25 19.53
N PRO A 167 -8.13 -9.74 20.78
CA PRO A 167 -8.04 -11.17 21.09
C PRO A 167 -9.03 -12.04 20.30
N GLU A 168 -10.15 -11.45 19.86
CA GLU A 168 -11.22 -12.08 19.09
C GLU A 168 -10.87 -12.31 17.60
N GLU A 169 -9.81 -11.68 17.08
CA GLU A 169 -9.36 -11.92 15.70
C GLU A 169 -8.70 -13.30 15.57
N PRO A 170 -9.10 -14.11 14.57
CA PRO A 170 -8.37 -15.31 14.22
C PRO A 170 -6.91 -14.98 13.88
N ILE A 171 -5.98 -15.81 14.37
CA ILE A 171 -4.53 -15.69 14.14
C ILE A 171 -3.89 -14.51 14.88
N SER A 172 -4.14 -13.27 14.48
CA SER A 172 -3.56 -12.06 15.08
C SER A 172 -3.92 -11.90 16.56
N GLY A 173 -5.16 -12.27 16.95
CA GLY A 173 -5.58 -12.26 18.36
C GLY A 173 -4.74 -13.15 19.29
N HIS A 174 -3.99 -14.14 18.78
CA HIS A 174 -3.05 -14.93 19.60
C HIS A 174 -1.83 -14.12 20.06
N PHE A 175 -1.57 -12.98 19.42
CA PHE A 175 -0.50 -12.05 19.76
C PHE A 175 -1.04 -10.78 20.45
N ALA A 176 -2.30 -10.77 20.89
CA ALA A 176 -2.91 -9.61 21.56
C ALA A 176 -2.14 -9.18 22.84
N ASP A 177 -1.48 -10.13 23.52
CA ASP A 177 -0.61 -9.86 24.67
C ASP A 177 0.76 -9.24 24.27
N HIS A 178 1.05 -9.15 22.97
CA HIS A 178 2.27 -8.61 22.38
C HIS A 178 1.98 -7.47 21.38
N PRO A 179 1.31 -6.38 21.81
CA PRO A 179 0.86 -5.31 20.91
C PRO A 179 2.01 -4.61 20.16
N LEU A 180 3.22 -4.61 20.72
CA LEU A 180 4.41 -4.07 20.05
C LEU A 180 4.86 -4.92 18.85
N LEU A 181 4.57 -6.21 18.82
CA LEU A 181 4.92 -7.08 17.70
C LEU A 181 4.10 -6.72 16.47
N GLU A 182 2.79 -6.56 16.63
CA GLU A 182 1.87 -6.22 15.53
C GLU A 182 2.03 -4.76 15.10
N ALA A 183 2.18 -3.84 16.06
CA ALA A 183 2.52 -2.46 15.77
C ALA A 183 3.83 -2.36 14.97
N THR A 184 4.83 -3.19 15.30
CA THR A 184 6.09 -3.23 14.56
C THR A 184 5.94 -3.85 13.18
N PHE A 185 5.09 -4.86 13.01
CA PHE A 185 4.83 -5.47 11.70
C PHE A 185 4.25 -4.44 10.72
N ILE A 186 3.12 -3.82 11.05
CA ILE A 186 2.46 -2.85 10.17
C ILE A 186 3.32 -1.58 10.00
N SER A 187 3.89 -1.05 11.09
CA SER A 187 4.79 0.12 11.00
C SER A 187 6.01 -0.17 10.14
N GLY A 188 6.55 -1.38 10.21
CA GLY A 188 7.65 -1.83 9.36
C GLY A 188 7.29 -1.82 7.87
N LEU A 189 6.06 -2.20 7.51
CA LEU A 189 5.58 -2.10 6.13
C LEU A 189 5.55 -0.66 5.63
N TYR A 190 5.04 0.28 6.45
CA TYR A 190 5.06 1.70 6.12
C TYR A 190 6.49 2.26 6.01
N VAL A 191 7.42 1.82 6.85
CA VAL A 191 8.84 2.17 6.73
C VAL A 191 9.41 1.71 5.38
N LEU A 192 9.12 0.48 4.96
CA LEU A 192 9.58 -0.05 3.67
C LEU A 192 8.98 0.74 2.49
N VAL A 193 7.68 1.01 2.51
CA VAL A 193 7.02 1.82 1.48
C VAL A 193 7.61 3.23 1.43
N GLY A 194 7.74 3.87 2.59
CA GLY A 194 8.29 5.22 2.76
C GLY A 194 9.74 5.33 2.30
N ALA A 195 10.59 4.37 2.67
CA ALA A 195 11.99 4.32 2.23
C ALA A 195 12.09 4.21 0.70
N GLY A 196 11.33 3.31 0.07
CA GLY A 196 11.29 3.21 -1.38
C GLY A 196 10.80 4.50 -2.04
N ALA A 197 9.76 5.13 -1.50
CA ALA A 197 9.19 6.38 -2.02
C ALA A 197 10.16 7.57 -1.91
N VAL A 198 10.85 7.74 -0.78
CA VAL A 198 11.83 8.83 -0.59
C VAL A 198 13.07 8.63 -1.47
N LEU A 199 13.52 7.39 -1.66
CA LEU A 199 14.67 7.07 -2.51
C LEU A 199 14.34 7.03 -4.01
N PHE A 200 13.07 6.91 -4.38
CA PHE A 200 12.60 6.81 -5.76
C PHE A 200 13.15 7.89 -6.71
N PRO A 201 13.08 9.21 -6.41
CA PRO A 201 13.65 10.23 -7.31
C PRO A 201 15.15 10.09 -7.53
N LEU A 202 15.89 9.61 -6.52
CA LEU A 202 17.32 9.37 -6.64
C LEU A 202 17.60 8.12 -7.50
N ALA A 203 16.78 7.08 -7.35
CA ALA A 203 16.83 5.89 -8.20
C ALA A 203 16.55 6.23 -9.67
N LEU A 204 15.62 7.14 -9.97
CA LEU A 204 15.34 7.62 -11.33
C LEU A 204 16.54 8.36 -11.95
N ARG A 205 17.29 9.13 -11.15
CA ARG A 205 18.47 9.90 -11.60
C ARG A 205 19.72 9.04 -11.76
N SER A 206 19.82 7.94 -11.02
CA SER A 206 21.01 7.09 -10.97
C SER A 206 20.67 5.61 -11.22
N PRO A 207 20.17 5.26 -12.42
CA PRO A 207 19.69 3.90 -12.71
C PRO A 207 20.77 2.81 -12.70
N ARG A 208 22.05 3.19 -12.73
CA ARG A 208 23.20 2.27 -12.63
C ARG A 208 23.75 2.12 -11.21
N SER A 209 23.18 2.82 -10.23
CA SER A 209 23.58 2.73 -8.82
C SER A 209 22.89 1.57 -8.11
N ALA A 210 23.16 1.37 -6.82
CA ALA A 210 22.40 0.44 -5.98
C ALA A 210 20.97 0.93 -5.68
N LEU A 211 20.65 2.21 -5.90
CA LEU A 211 19.37 2.81 -5.49
C LEU A 211 18.13 2.13 -6.09
N PRO A 212 18.07 1.82 -7.40
CA PRO A 212 16.92 1.09 -7.96
C PRO A 212 16.74 -0.29 -7.33
N THR A 213 17.84 -0.95 -6.94
CA THR A 213 17.80 -2.24 -6.25
C THR A 213 17.25 -2.07 -4.83
N VAL A 214 17.72 -1.07 -4.09
CA VAL A 214 17.21 -0.76 -2.73
C VAL A 214 15.71 -0.46 -2.77
N VAL A 215 15.27 0.44 -3.67
CA VAL A 215 13.85 0.76 -3.87
C VAL A 215 13.06 -0.50 -4.24
N GLY A 216 13.59 -1.29 -5.18
CA GLY A 216 12.99 -2.54 -5.62
C GLY A 216 12.82 -3.56 -4.49
N VAL A 217 13.82 -3.72 -3.63
CA VAL A 217 13.76 -4.61 -2.45
C VAL A 217 12.73 -4.10 -1.45
N CYS A 218 12.77 -2.82 -1.07
CA CYS A 218 11.82 -2.24 -0.13
C CYS A 218 10.36 -2.45 -0.57
N TRP A 219 10.05 -2.11 -1.82
CA TRP A 219 8.69 -2.26 -2.36
C TRP A 219 8.31 -3.71 -2.65
N THR A 220 9.27 -4.59 -2.97
CA THR A 220 8.99 -6.02 -3.12
C THR A 220 8.63 -6.65 -1.79
N LEU A 221 9.41 -6.38 -0.73
CA LEU A 221 9.14 -6.91 0.59
C LEU A 221 7.81 -6.38 1.14
N ALA A 222 7.57 -5.07 1.04
CA ALA A 222 6.29 -4.47 1.41
C ALA A 222 5.15 -5.04 0.57
N GLY A 223 5.34 -5.15 -0.74
CA GLY A 223 4.33 -5.66 -1.67
C GLY A 223 3.93 -7.11 -1.40
N LEU A 224 4.90 -7.99 -1.18
CA LEU A 224 4.66 -9.38 -0.79
C LEU A 224 3.93 -9.47 0.55
N ALA A 225 4.36 -8.68 1.54
CA ALA A 225 3.72 -8.69 2.85
C ALA A 225 2.27 -8.18 2.77
N PHE A 226 2.01 -7.04 2.13
CA PHE A 226 0.65 -6.53 1.94
C PHE A 226 -0.25 -7.50 1.16
N LEU A 227 0.29 -8.15 0.12
CA LEU A 227 -0.47 -9.08 -0.69
C LEU A 227 -0.88 -10.33 0.10
N LEU A 228 0.09 -10.97 0.77
CA LEU A 228 -0.14 -12.21 1.51
C LEU A 228 -0.95 -11.95 2.79
N PHE A 229 -0.60 -10.89 3.52
CA PHE A 229 -1.33 -10.49 4.72
C PHE A 229 -2.76 -10.02 4.38
N GLY A 230 -2.92 -9.24 3.31
CA GLY A 230 -4.25 -8.83 2.84
C GLY A 230 -5.13 -10.01 2.43
N ALA A 231 -4.56 -11.03 1.79
CA ALA A 231 -5.27 -12.26 1.47
C ALA A 231 -5.67 -13.03 2.73
N LEU A 232 -4.79 -13.11 3.73
CA LEU A 232 -5.08 -13.72 5.03
C LEU A 232 -6.19 -12.96 5.77
N ASN A 233 -6.22 -11.63 5.65
CA ASN A 233 -7.19 -10.79 6.35
C ASN A 233 -8.64 -11.03 5.93
N TYR A 234 -8.90 -11.65 4.78
CA TYR A 234 -10.25 -12.13 4.47
C TYR A 234 -10.73 -13.14 5.51
N PHE A 235 -9.88 -14.10 5.91
CA PHE A 235 -10.24 -15.08 6.93
C PHE A 235 -10.35 -14.44 8.32
N THR A 236 -9.37 -13.60 8.69
CA THR A 236 -9.35 -13.01 10.04
C THR A 236 -10.49 -12.01 10.24
N HIS A 237 -10.80 -11.15 9.26
CA HIS A 237 -11.92 -10.21 9.37
C HIS A 237 -13.28 -10.92 9.40
N ILE A 238 -13.47 -11.99 8.60
CA ILE A 238 -14.70 -12.79 8.67
C ILE A 238 -14.85 -13.41 10.06
N GLY A 239 -13.78 -14.01 10.60
CA GLY A 239 -13.83 -14.59 11.94
C GLY A 239 -14.04 -13.57 13.05
N LEU A 240 -13.44 -12.37 12.94
CA LEU A 240 -13.69 -11.27 13.87
C LEU A 240 -15.17 -10.89 13.87
N ILE A 241 -15.80 -10.77 12.70
CA ILE A 241 -17.24 -10.50 12.60
C ILE A 241 -18.04 -11.60 13.29
N VAL A 242 -17.76 -12.88 13.01
CA VAL A 242 -18.47 -14.02 13.60
C VAL A 242 -18.30 -14.07 15.13
N ASN A 243 -17.12 -13.74 15.64
CA ASN A 243 -16.80 -13.82 17.07
C ASN A 243 -17.32 -12.61 17.89
N THR A 244 -17.76 -11.53 17.24
CA THR A 244 -18.16 -10.27 17.89
C THR A 244 -19.61 -9.85 17.64
N GLN A 245 -20.40 -10.74 17.02
CA GLN A 245 -21.86 -10.60 16.87
C GLN A 245 -22.62 -10.93 18.16
#